data_AF-A0AA88HR83-F1
#
_entry.id   AF-A0AA88HR83-F1
#
_cell.length_a   1.000
_cell.length_b   1.000
_cell.length_c   1.000
_cell.angle_alpha   90.00
_cell.angle_beta   90.00
_cell.angle_gamma   90.00
#
_symmetry.space_group_name_H-M   'P 1'
#
loop_
_entity.id
_entity.type
_entity.pdbx_description
1 polymer ?
#
loop_
_entity_poly.entity_id
_entity_poly.type
_entity_poly.pdbx_seq_one_letter_code
_entity_poly.pdbx_strand_id
1 'polypeptide(L)'
;MSKGCLQQYKIKMESQQNNRTGGTNRVLEKLKASLEAGQFYEAHQMYRTLYFRYLGQQKYEELIALLMDGALLFLEKDQQTSGADLAILLLTVLQKANKQADDLKVELLSGLHQKMKPDLAERQTFLSNALAWSGVNPATNTTGHPDLHKAFAKTFWKEKNYPLARHHFLRSNDGGALGKLLVEQHIERGKEEELDFFITQPVLQALCLRNIEVANDCFQKYVATHPQVQRSGSVFRLPLLNFTFMLLESLNMRRKDSFEVLIEQYKPALEVDPSFKSYLEKIGNLYFDIPSRREQGGGILGKEKILLL
;
A
#
# COMPACT_ATOMS: atom_id res chain seq x y z
N MET A 1 -11.83 9.69 4.82
CA MET A 1 -12.62 10.14 3.65
C MET A 1 -13.08 11.56 3.88
N SER A 2 -12.73 12.49 2.99
CA SER A 2 -13.22 13.85 3.09
C SER A 2 -14.72 13.90 2.78
N LYS A 3 -15.51 14.72 3.50
CA LYS A 3 -16.94 14.91 3.19
C LYS A 3 -17.16 15.40 1.74
N GLY A 4 -16.17 16.08 1.16
CA GLY A 4 -16.20 16.60 -0.21
C GLY A 4 -16.15 15.52 -1.29
N CYS A 5 -15.31 14.49 -1.14
CA CYS A 5 -15.16 13.44 -2.14
C CYS A 5 -16.43 12.59 -2.31
N LEU A 6 -17.06 12.23 -1.19
CA LEU A 6 -18.39 11.60 -1.19
C LEU A 6 -19.45 12.45 -1.87
N GLN A 7 -19.46 13.75 -1.58
CA GLN A 7 -20.45 14.65 -2.15
C GLN A 7 -20.28 14.80 -3.66
N GLN A 8 -19.04 14.92 -4.14
CA GLN A 8 -18.73 14.96 -5.57
C GLN A 8 -19.13 13.67 -6.28
N TYR A 9 -18.87 12.52 -5.65
CA TYR A 9 -19.31 11.24 -6.17
C TYR A 9 -20.84 11.17 -6.25
N LYS A 10 -21.57 11.52 -5.18
CA LYS A 10 -23.04 11.53 -5.16
C LYS A 10 -23.65 12.45 -6.22
N ILE A 11 -23.15 13.67 -6.37
CA ILE A 11 -23.59 14.62 -7.41
C ILE A 11 -23.41 14.01 -8.82
N LYS A 12 -22.27 13.37 -9.08
CA LYS A 12 -22.00 12.71 -10.37
C LYS A 12 -23.00 11.59 -10.65
N MET A 13 -23.41 10.85 -9.63
CA MET A 13 -24.33 9.70 -9.77
C MET A 13 -25.81 10.11 -9.85
N GLU A 14 -26.24 11.15 -9.15
CA GLU A 14 -27.62 11.65 -9.18
C GLU A 14 -28.04 12.11 -10.58
N SER A 15 -27.10 12.63 -11.38
CA SER A 15 -27.36 13.06 -12.76
C SER A 15 -27.68 11.92 -13.74
N GLN A 16 -27.49 10.65 -13.36
CA GLN A 16 -27.63 9.49 -14.26
C GLN A 16 -28.91 8.64 -14.03
N GLN A 17 -29.80 9.06 -13.12
CA GLN A 17 -30.70 8.11 -12.44
C GLN A 17 -32.16 8.03 -12.93
N ASN A 18 -32.42 8.09 -14.24
CA ASN A 18 -33.79 8.34 -14.75
C ASN A 18 -34.60 7.17 -15.35
N ASN A 19 -34.32 5.90 -15.05
CA ASN A 19 -35.20 4.78 -15.46
C ASN A 19 -35.15 3.55 -14.53
N ARG A 20 -36.14 3.40 -13.62
CA ARG A 20 -36.24 2.26 -12.68
C ARG A 20 -37.48 1.39 -12.94
N THR A 21 -37.28 0.07 -12.95
CA THR A 21 -38.33 -0.95 -13.12
C THR A 21 -39.00 -1.31 -11.78
N GLY A 22 -40.31 -1.63 -11.80
CA GLY A 22 -41.15 -1.74 -10.59
C GLY A 22 -40.72 -2.77 -9.52
N GLY A 23 -40.11 -3.90 -9.91
CA GLY A 23 -39.62 -4.90 -8.95
C GLY A 23 -38.39 -4.45 -8.15
N THR A 24 -37.58 -3.57 -8.72
CA THR A 24 -36.40 -2.95 -8.08
C THR A 24 -36.81 -1.93 -7.03
N ASN A 25 -37.82 -1.12 -7.32
CA ASN A 25 -38.31 -0.11 -6.39
C ASN A 25 -38.81 -0.73 -5.07
N ARG A 26 -39.52 -1.87 -5.13
CA ARG A 26 -39.96 -2.59 -3.91
C ARG A 26 -38.82 -3.03 -3.00
N VAL A 27 -37.69 -3.46 -3.57
CA VAL A 27 -36.52 -3.89 -2.77
C VAL A 27 -35.80 -2.67 -2.20
N LEU A 28 -35.72 -1.56 -2.94
CA LEU A 28 -35.17 -0.29 -2.44
C LEU A 28 -36.01 0.28 -1.29
N GLU A 29 -37.34 0.23 -1.38
CA GLU A 29 -38.25 0.65 -0.31
C GLU A 29 -38.05 -0.20 0.96
N LYS A 30 -37.99 -1.53 0.81
CA LYS A 30 -37.68 -2.44 1.93
C LYS A 30 -36.31 -2.16 2.54
N LEU A 31 -35.29 -1.94 1.71
CA LEU A 31 -33.95 -1.58 2.18
C LEU A 31 -33.99 -0.32 3.06
N LYS A 32 -34.66 0.74 2.59
CA LYS A 32 -34.81 1.99 3.36
C LYS A 32 -35.51 1.75 4.70
N ALA A 33 -36.63 1.04 4.68
CA ALA A 33 -37.38 0.71 5.90
C ALA A 33 -36.54 -0.11 6.89
N SER A 34 -35.78 -1.11 6.43
CA SER A 34 -34.90 -1.90 7.29
C SER A 34 -33.77 -1.05 7.88
N LEU A 35 -33.19 -0.13 7.11
CA LEU A 35 -32.16 0.79 7.62
C LEU A 35 -32.72 1.75 8.69
N GLU A 36 -33.90 2.32 8.46
CA GLU A 36 -34.59 3.20 9.42
C GLU A 36 -34.98 2.46 10.70
N ALA A 37 -35.38 1.18 10.58
CA ALA A 37 -35.71 0.32 11.70
C ALA A 37 -34.47 -0.29 12.40
N GLY A 38 -33.24 -0.04 11.93
CA GLY A 38 -32.02 -0.62 12.48
C GLY A 38 -31.86 -2.14 12.25
N GLN A 39 -32.63 -2.70 11.31
CA GLN A 39 -32.61 -4.10 10.91
C GLN A 39 -31.46 -4.36 9.93
N PHE A 40 -30.23 -4.35 10.45
CA PHE A 40 -29.02 -4.35 9.61
C PHE A 40 -28.79 -5.67 8.86
N TYR A 41 -29.18 -6.81 9.44
CA TYR A 41 -29.09 -8.10 8.75
C TYR A 41 -30.01 -8.13 7.52
N GLU A 42 -31.26 -7.74 7.69
CA GLU A 42 -32.26 -7.65 6.62
C GLU A 42 -31.81 -6.66 5.55
N ALA A 43 -31.33 -5.47 5.96
CA ALA A 43 -30.79 -4.48 5.05
C ALA A 43 -29.62 -5.05 4.23
N HIS A 44 -28.70 -5.78 4.85
CA HIS A 44 -27.57 -6.42 4.17
C HIS A 44 -28.04 -7.44 3.13
N GLN A 45 -29.03 -8.27 3.45
CA GLN A 45 -29.63 -9.19 2.47
C GLN A 45 -30.31 -8.45 1.31
N MET A 46 -30.93 -7.29 1.57
CA MET A 46 -31.50 -6.46 0.50
C MET A 46 -30.41 -5.87 -0.41
N TYR A 47 -29.28 -5.41 0.14
CA TYR A 47 -28.12 -4.99 -0.65
C TYR A 47 -27.60 -6.12 -1.55
N ARG A 48 -27.44 -7.35 -1.02
CA ARG A 48 -27.00 -8.51 -1.81
C ARG A 48 -28.00 -8.89 -2.90
N THR A 49 -29.29 -8.78 -2.62
CA THR A 49 -30.35 -9.01 -3.62
C THR A 49 -30.28 -7.98 -4.75
N LEU A 50 -30.09 -6.70 -4.40
CA LEU A 50 -29.91 -5.63 -5.39
C LEU A 50 -28.62 -5.79 -6.18
N TYR A 51 -27.54 -6.27 -5.55
CA TYR A 51 -26.28 -6.59 -6.22
C TYR A 51 -26.49 -7.56 -7.39
N PHE A 52 -27.05 -8.74 -7.15
CA PHE A 52 -27.25 -9.71 -8.24
C PHE A 52 -28.19 -9.18 -9.33
N ARG A 53 -29.22 -8.43 -8.94
CA ARG A 53 -30.19 -7.86 -9.88
C ARG A 53 -29.57 -6.80 -10.79
N TYR A 54 -28.90 -5.81 -10.22
CA TYR A 54 -28.25 -4.76 -11.00
C TYR A 54 -27.07 -5.28 -11.80
N LEU A 55 -26.33 -6.24 -11.27
CA LEU A 55 -25.24 -6.88 -12.00
C LEU A 55 -25.77 -7.63 -13.23
N GLY A 56 -26.86 -8.39 -13.10
CA GLY A 56 -27.51 -9.07 -14.22
C GLY A 56 -28.10 -8.10 -15.26
N GLN A 57 -28.51 -6.91 -14.84
CA GLN A 57 -28.97 -5.82 -15.71
C GLN A 57 -27.84 -4.95 -16.27
N GLN A 58 -26.57 -5.24 -15.92
CA GLN A 58 -25.40 -4.42 -16.27
C GLN A 58 -25.51 -2.94 -15.85
N LYS A 59 -26.28 -2.67 -14.79
CA LYS A 59 -26.41 -1.32 -14.18
C LYS A 59 -25.24 -1.04 -13.25
N TYR A 60 -24.03 -1.03 -13.82
CA TYR A 60 -22.80 -0.97 -13.06
C TYR A 60 -22.66 0.32 -12.26
N GLU A 61 -22.99 1.46 -12.87
CA GLU A 61 -22.85 2.76 -12.21
C GLU A 61 -23.76 2.86 -10.98
N GLU A 62 -25.05 2.55 -11.13
CA GLU A 62 -25.98 2.58 -10.01
C GLU A 62 -25.61 1.56 -8.92
N LEU A 63 -25.06 0.41 -9.32
CA LEU A 63 -24.63 -0.60 -8.38
C LEU A 63 -23.37 -0.20 -7.60
N ILE A 64 -22.37 0.39 -8.25
CA ILE A 64 -21.17 0.91 -7.60
C ILE A 64 -21.57 1.93 -6.54
N ALA A 65 -22.46 2.86 -6.87
CA ALA A 65 -22.92 3.87 -5.93
C ALA A 65 -23.70 3.26 -4.75
N LEU A 66 -24.60 2.34 -5.03
CA LEU A 66 -25.37 1.63 -4.00
C LEU A 66 -24.46 0.88 -3.02
N LEU A 67 -23.47 0.14 -3.53
CA LEU A 67 -22.56 -0.63 -2.69
C LEU A 67 -21.60 0.25 -1.90
N MET A 68 -21.11 1.34 -2.50
CA MET A 68 -20.25 2.30 -1.81
C MET A 68 -20.96 2.92 -0.61
N ASP A 69 -22.17 3.45 -0.82
CA ASP A 69 -22.96 4.05 0.26
C ASP A 69 -23.34 3.00 1.32
N GLY A 70 -23.70 1.79 0.90
CA GLY A 70 -24.04 0.70 1.82
C GLY A 70 -22.86 0.23 2.67
N ALA A 71 -21.69 0.03 2.05
CA ALA A 71 -20.48 -0.38 2.77
C ALA A 71 -20.07 0.67 3.81
N LEU A 72 -20.09 1.94 3.44
CA LEU A 72 -19.79 3.04 4.36
C LEU A 72 -20.79 3.11 5.51
N LEU A 73 -22.09 3.02 5.22
CA LEU A 73 -23.14 3.04 6.23
C LEU A 73 -22.96 1.91 7.24
N PHE A 74 -22.74 0.68 6.78
CA PHE A 74 -22.54 -0.45 7.68
C PHE A 74 -21.29 -0.31 8.54
N LEU A 75 -20.16 0.10 7.95
CA LEU A 75 -18.93 0.35 8.71
C LEU A 75 -19.11 1.47 9.75
N GLU A 76 -19.89 2.52 9.44
CA GLU A 76 -20.21 3.60 10.38
C GLU A 76 -21.15 3.18 11.51
N LYS A 77 -21.97 2.15 11.30
CA LYS A 77 -22.86 1.54 12.31
C LYS A 77 -22.22 0.33 13.01
N ASP A 78 -20.92 0.18 12.88
CA ASP A 78 -20.12 -0.94 13.40
C ASP A 78 -20.57 -2.34 12.94
N GLN A 79 -21.29 -2.41 11.83
CA GLN A 79 -21.67 -3.67 11.17
C GLN A 79 -20.54 -4.13 10.25
N GLN A 80 -19.39 -4.48 10.85
CA GLN A 80 -18.11 -4.68 10.17
C GLN A 80 -18.16 -5.72 9.05
N THR A 81 -18.67 -6.92 9.32
CA THR A 81 -18.75 -8.01 8.34
C THR A 81 -19.64 -7.64 7.15
N SER A 82 -20.81 -7.04 7.39
CA SER A 82 -21.69 -6.58 6.31
C SER A 82 -21.06 -5.46 5.49
N GLY A 83 -20.39 -4.51 6.14
CA GLY A 83 -19.68 -3.43 5.47
C GLY A 83 -18.53 -3.92 4.59
N ALA A 84 -17.73 -4.86 5.10
CA ALA A 84 -16.64 -5.46 4.34
C ALA A 84 -17.12 -6.36 3.19
N ASP A 85 -18.19 -7.16 3.39
CA ASP A 85 -18.81 -7.93 2.31
C ASP A 85 -19.24 -7.01 1.16
N LEU A 86 -19.96 -5.91 1.46
CA LEU A 86 -20.37 -4.96 0.42
C LEU A 86 -19.17 -4.27 -0.26
N ALA A 87 -18.10 -3.97 0.48
CA ALA A 87 -16.88 -3.40 -0.06
C ALA A 87 -16.14 -4.38 -1.00
N ILE A 88 -16.17 -5.68 -0.71
CA ILE A 88 -15.61 -6.73 -1.57
C ILE A 88 -16.48 -6.92 -2.82
N LEU A 89 -17.81 -6.88 -2.68
CA LEU A 89 -18.72 -6.90 -3.83
C LEU A 89 -18.49 -5.69 -4.72
N LEU A 90 -18.28 -4.50 -4.16
CA LEU A 90 -17.96 -3.29 -4.90
C LEU A 90 -16.73 -3.48 -5.80
N LEU A 91 -15.64 -4.06 -5.29
CA LEU A 91 -14.44 -4.37 -6.07
C LEU A 91 -14.74 -5.34 -7.22
N THR A 92 -15.60 -6.33 -6.99
CA THR A 92 -16.07 -7.26 -8.03
C THR A 92 -16.80 -6.52 -9.15
N VAL A 93 -17.64 -5.54 -8.82
CA VAL A 93 -18.37 -4.73 -9.80
C VAL A 93 -17.42 -3.81 -10.56
N LEU A 94 -16.49 -3.15 -9.88
CA LEU A 94 -15.49 -2.29 -10.53
C LEU A 94 -14.67 -3.06 -11.57
N GLN A 95 -14.26 -4.29 -11.24
CA GLN A 95 -13.58 -5.19 -12.17
C GLN A 95 -14.46 -5.55 -13.37
N LYS A 96 -15.71 -5.99 -13.14
CA LYS A 96 -16.64 -6.37 -14.22
C LYS A 96 -17.00 -5.20 -15.14
N ALA A 97 -17.08 -4.00 -14.59
CA ALA A 97 -17.37 -2.78 -15.33
C ALA A 97 -16.13 -2.21 -16.06
N ASN A 98 -14.98 -2.89 -15.99
CA ASN A 98 -13.70 -2.46 -16.55
C ASN A 98 -13.33 -1.01 -16.15
N LYS A 99 -13.63 -0.64 -14.90
CA LYS A 99 -13.32 0.69 -14.37
C LYS A 99 -11.86 0.75 -13.96
N GLN A 100 -11.14 1.71 -14.52
CA GLN A 100 -9.78 2.02 -14.12
C GLN A 100 -9.74 2.72 -12.76
N ALA A 101 -8.62 2.55 -12.06
CA ALA A 101 -8.30 3.32 -10.87
C ALA A 101 -8.19 4.81 -11.23
N ASP A 102 -8.84 5.65 -10.42
CA ASP A 102 -8.67 7.10 -10.42
C ASP A 102 -8.60 7.59 -8.97
N ASP A 103 -8.18 8.84 -8.80
CA ASP A 103 -7.97 9.45 -7.48
C ASP A 103 -9.19 9.31 -6.56
N LEU A 104 -10.38 9.49 -7.14
CA LEU A 104 -11.64 9.40 -6.41
C LEU A 104 -11.89 7.98 -5.90
N LYS A 105 -11.75 6.95 -6.74
CA LYS A 105 -11.93 5.56 -6.29
C LYS A 105 -10.84 5.13 -5.31
N VAL A 106 -9.61 5.58 -5.50
CA VAL A 106 -8.53 5.32 -4.54
C VAL A 106 -8.86 5.93 -3.18
N GLU A 107 -9.34 7.17 -3.12
CA GLU A 107 -9.76 7.80 -1.86
C GLU A 107 -10.92 7.03 -1.19
N LEU A 108 -11.93 6.61 -1.98
CA LEU A 108 -13.08 5.89 -1.46
C LEU A 108 -12.71 4.51 -0.90
N LEU A 109 -11.95 3.70 -1.65
CA LEU A 109 -11.49 2.38 -1.18
C LEU A 109 -10.58 2.48 0.04
N SER A 110 -9.72 3.51 0.07
CA SER A 110 -8.89 3.83 1.23
C SER A 110 -9.74 4.18 2.45
N GLY A 111 -10.81 4.96 2.25
CA GLY A 111 -11.76 5.32 3.29
C GLY A 111 -12.51 4.11 3.86
N LEU A 112 -12.87 3.15 3.02
CA LEU A 112 -13.46 1.88 3.45
C LEU A 112 -12.48 1.07 4.31
N HIS A 113 -11.25 0.84 3.82
CA HIS A 113 -10.22 0.11 4.57
C HIS A 113 -9.94 0.74 5.94
N GLN A 114 -9.85 2.07 6.01
CA GLN A 114 -9.61 2.80 7.26
C GLN A 114 -10.70 2.56 8.32
N LYS A 115 -11.94 2.28 7.89
CA LYS A 115 -13.07 2.05 8.80
C LYS A 115 -13.24 0.57 9.18
N MET A 116 -12.56 -0.35 8.50
CA MET A 116 -12.58 -1.78 8.85
C MET A 116 -11.70 -2.03 10.08
N LYS A 117 -12.21 -2.79 11.06
CA LYS A 117 -11.41 -3.15 12.25
C LYS A 117 -10.16 -3.97 11.88
N PRO A 118 -9.03 -3.80 12.60
CA PRO A 118 -7.77 -4.52 12.31
C PRO A 118 -7.88 -6.05 12.40
N ASP A 119 -8.76 -6.56 13.25
CA ASP A 119 -9.00 -7.98 13.51
C ASP A 119 -10.06 -8.62 12.59
N LEU A 120 -10.67 -7.84 11.70
CA LEU A 120 -11.67 -8.32 10.76
C LEU A 120 -11.04 -9.23 9.69
N ALA A 121 -11.48 -10.48 9.61
CA ALA A 121 -10.94 -11.47 8.68
C ALA A 121 -11.06 -11.02 7.20
N GLU A 122 -12.17 -10.39 6.84
CA GLU A 122 -12.45 -9.90 5.48
C GLU A 122 -11.56 -8.72 5.07
N ARG A 123 -10.91 -8.03 6.02
CA ARG A 123 -10.08 -6.86 5.73
C ARG A 123 -8.89 -7.21 4.84
N GLN A 124 -8.29 -8.38 5.04
CA GLN A 124 -7.18 -8.86 4.19
C GLN A 124 -7.67 -9.20 2.78
N THR A 125 -8.85 -9.82 2.66
CA THR A 125 -9.47 -10.12 1.36
C THR A 125 -9.79 -8.82 0.60
N PHE A 126 -10.36 -7.83 1.28
CA PHE A 126 -10.61 -6.51 0.70
C PHE A 126 -9.31 -5.87 0.19
N LEU A 127 -8.26 -5.86 1.02
CA LEU A 127 -6.97 -5.28 0.66
C LEU A 127 -6.37 -5.94 -0.58
N SER A 128 -6.33 -7.28 -0.61
CA SER A 128 -5.80 -8.04 -1.76
C SER A 128 -6.59 -7.74 -3.04
N ASN A 129 -7.92 -7.75 -2.95
CA ASN A 129 -8.78 -7.47 -4.10
C ASN A 129 -8.66 -6.02 -4.58
N ALA A 130 -8.49 -5.06 -3.66
CA ALA A 130 -8.34 -3.64 -4.00
C ALA A 130 -7.03 -3.36 -4.72
N LEU A 131 -5.93 -3.97 -4.27
CA LEU A 131 -4.63 -3.86 -4.95
C LEU A 131 -4.68 -4.51 -6.33
N ALA A 132 -5.23 -5.72 -6.44
CA ALA A 132 -5.37 -6.42 -7.71
C ALA A 132 -6.22 -5.63 -8.72
N TRP A 133 -7.36 -5.08 -8.28
CA TRP A 133 -8.22 -4.23 -9.12
C TRP A 133 -7.50 -2.95 -9.57
N SER A 134 -6.71 -2.33 -8.68
CA SER A 134 -6.01 -1.08 -8.99
C SER A 134 -4.88 -1.21 -10.01
N GLY A 135 -4.59 -2.44 -10.46
CA GLY A 135 -3.69 -2.74 -11.56
C GLY A 135 -2.25 -3.01 -11.12
N VAL A 136 -1.33 -2.90 -12.08
CA VAL A 136 0.11 -3.04 -11.87
C VAL A 136 0.75 -1.68 -12.04
N ASN A 137 1.63 -1.29 -11.12
CA ASN A 137 2.48 -0.13 -11.26
C ASN A 137 3.54 -0.40 -12.35
N PRO A 138 3.49 0.29 -13.50
CA PRO A 138 4.41 0.00 -14.61
C PRO A 138 5.86 0.39 -14.30
N ALA A 139 6.11 1.34 -13.39
CA ALA A 139 7.46 1.78 -13.05
C ALA A 139 8.22 0.75 -12.20
N THR A 140 7.51 0.08 -11.29
CA THR A 140 8.10 -0.89 -10.34
C THR A 140 7.77 -2.34 -10.69
N ASN A 141 6.84 -2.56 -11.63
CA ASN A 141 6.24 -3.86 -11.96
C ASN A 141 5.66 -4.57 -10.72
N THR A 142 5.10 -3.80 -9.78
CA THR A 142 4.43 -4.32 -8.58
C THR A 142 2.92 -4.18 -8.70
N THR A 143 2.18 -5.10 -8.09
CA THR A 143 0.71 -5.02 -8.03
C THR A 143 0.29 -3.89 -7.10
N GLY A 144 -0.69 -3.10 -7.52
CA GLY A 144 -1.30 -2.03 -6.73
C GLY A 144 -0.93 -0.62 -7.19
N HIS A 145 -1.91 0.28 -7.16
CA HIS A 145 -1.68 1.71 -7.39
C HIS A 145 -0.88 2.33 -6.22
N PRO A 146 0.16 3.15 -6.47
CA PRO A 146 1.02 3.72 -5.41
C PRO A 146 0.27 4.51 -4.33
N ASP A 147 -0.76 5.27 -4.72
CA ASP A 147 -1.56 6.03 -3.75
C ASP A 147 -2.47 5.15 -2.88
N LEU A 148 -2.89 3.99 -3.40
CA LEU A 148 -3.64 3.01 -2.61
C LEU A 148 -2.70 2.34 -1.59
N HIS A 149 -1.49 1.95 -2.01
CA HIS A 149 -0.42 1.53 -1.11
C HIS A 149 -0.13 2.57 -0.03
N LYS A 150 0.04 3.84 -0.40
CA LYS A 150 0.27 4.95 0.53
C LYS A 150 -0.83 5.05 1.59
N ALA A 151 -2.10 4.94 1.18
CA ALA A 151 -3.22 5.06 2.10
C ALA A 151 -3.33 3.85 3.06
N PHE A 152 -3.11 2.63 2.56
CA PHE A 152 -3.04 1.44 3.41
C PHE A 152 -1.87 1.51 4.39
N ALA A 153 -0.69 1.94 3.93
CA ALA A 153 0.49 2.13 4.76
C ALA A 153 0.22 3.09 5.92
N LYS A 154 -0.41 4.24 5.64
CA LYS A 154 -0.82 5.22 6.67
C LYS A 154 -1.82 4.66 7.67
N THR A 155 -2.71 3.76 7.23
CA THR A 155 -3.66 3.10 8.12
C THR A 155 -2.94 2.15 9.08
N PHE A 156 -2.10 1.26 8.54
CA PHE A 156 -1.31 0.33 9.35
C PHE A 156 -0.33 1.03 10.28
N TRP A 157 0.24 2.16 9.86
CA TRP A 157 1.12 2.95 10.71
C TRP A 157 0.37 3.52 11.93
N LYS A 158 -0.83 4.08 11.74
CA LYS A 158 -1.68 4.52 12.85
C LYS A 158 -2.03 3.38 13.82
N GLU A 159 -2.16 2.17 13.29
CA GLU A 159 -2.42 0.95 14.05
C GLU A 159 -1.15 0.33 14.66
N LYS A 160 0.02 0.98 14.51
CA LYS A 160 1.34 0.50 14.98
C LYS A 160 1.73 -0.87 14.42
N ASN A 161 1.14 -1.25 13.28
CA ASN A 161 1.52 -2.41 12.49
C ASN A 161 2.65 -2.03 11.51
N TYR A 162 3.84 -1.84 12.07
CA TYR A 162 5.03 -1.42 11.30
C TYR A 162 5.40 -2.35 10.14
N PRO A 163 5.33 -3.70 10.26
CA PRO A 163 5.66 -4.58 9.15
C PRO A 163 4.79 -4.32 7.91
N LEU A 164 3.46 -4.26 8.07
CA LEU A 164 2.56 -3.98 6.95
C LEU A 164 2.70 -2.53 6.45
N ALA A 165 2.86 -1.58 7.36
CA ALA A 165 3.06 -0.18 6.98
C ALA A 165 4.32 0.00 6.12
N ARG A 166 5.46 -0.63 6.48
CA ARG A 166 6.69 -0.63 5.68
C ARG A 166 6.48 -1.30 4.31
N HIS A 167 5.86 -2.48 4.30
CA HIS A 167 5.54 -3.22 3.06
C HIS A 167 4.80 -2.34 2.05
N HIS A 168 3.77 -1.61 2.50
CA HIS A 168 3.00 -0.75 1.62
C HIS A 168 3.71 0.56 1.28
N PHE A 169 4.44 1.19 2.21
CA PHE A 169 5.18 2.43 1.89
C PHE A 169 6.28 2.21 0.84
N LEU A 170 6.97 1.06 0.86
CA LEU A 170 7.97 0.69 -0.16
C LEU A 170 7.40 0.64 -1.59
N ARG A 171 6.10 0.36 -1.73
CA ARG A 171 5.36 0.31 -3.00
C ARG A 171 4.57 1.58 -3.30
N SER A 172 4.64 2.57 -2.41
CA SER A 172 4.07 3.88 -2.61
C SER A 172 5.08 4.83 -3.28
N ASN A 173 4.69 6.09 -3.46
CA ASN A 173 5.59 7.18 -3.84
C ASN A 173 5.84 8.13 -2.64
N ASP A 174 5.84 7.62 -1.41
CA ASP A 174 5.97 8.44 -0.18
C ASP A 174 7.15 7.97 0.70
N GLY A 175 8.37 8.14 0.16
CA GLY A 175 9.60 7.81 0.89
C GLY A 175 9.78 8.66 2.15
N GLY A 176 9.33 9.92 2.13
CA GLY A 176 9.33 10.77 3.31
C GLY A 176 8.48 10.21 4.46
N ALA A 177 7.28 9.69 4.20
CA ALA A 177 6.51 9.01 5.24
C ALA A 177 7.16 7.72 5.71
N LEU A 178 7.78 6.94 4.82
CA LEU A 178 8.57 5.76 5.20
C LEU A 178 9.71 6.12 6.15
N GLY A 179 10.48 7.16 5.84
CA GLY A 179 11.58 7.62 6.70
C GLY A 179 11.09 8.00 8.10
N LYS A 180 9.99 8.76 8.21
CA LYS A 180 9.38 9.10 9.51
C LYS A 180 8.89 7.87 10.28
N LEU A 181 8.26 6.92 9.59
CA LEU A 181 7.83 5.67 10.19
C LEU A 181 9.02 4.91 10.78
N LEU A 182 10.13 4.81 10.05
CA LEU A 182 11.31 4.09 10.50
C LEU A 182 11.94 4.75 11.73
N VAL A 183 11.96 6.09 11.80
CA VAL A 183 12.39 6.82 13.01
C VAL A 183 11.49 6.46 14.19
N GLU A 184 10.17 6.51 14.02
CA GLU A 184 9.23 6.15 15.09
C GLU A 184 9.42 4.69 15.53
N GLN A 185 9.54 3.77 14.58
CA GLN A 185 9.72 2.35 14.85
C GLN A 185 11.03 2.09 15.62
N HIS A 186 12.12 2.76 15.25
CA HIS A 186 13.40 2.63 15.94
C HIS A 186 13.31 3.16 17.38
N ILE A 187 12.77 4.36 17.57
CA ILE A 187 12.61 4.97 18.90
C ILE A 187 11.77 4.08 19.82
N GLU A 188 10.69 3.49 19.31
CA GLU A 188 9.78 2.69 20.13
C GLU A 188 10.25 1.25 20.39
N ARG A 189 10.99 0.64 19.45
CA ARG A 189 11.24 -0.82 19.46
C ARG A 189 12.66 -1.23 19.09
N GLY A 190 13.49 -0.31 18.60
CA GLY A 190 14.85 -0.59 18.13
C GLY A 190 15.89 -0.43 19.22
N LYS A 191 17.07 -1.02 18.96
CA LYS A 191 18.27 -0.79 19.79
C LYS A 191 19.19 0.26 19.16
N GLU A 192 20.03 0.89 19.96
CA GLU A 192 20.94 1.95 19.49
C GLU A 192 21.90 1.43 18.40
N GLU A 193 22.39 0.20 18.55
CA GLU A 193 23.27 -0.47 17.58
C GLU A 193 22.59 -0.85 16.26
N GLU A 194 21.26 -0.78 16.17
CA GLU A 194 20.50 -1.10 14.96
C GLU A 194 20.15 0.15 14.13
N LEU A 195 20.57 1.34 14.57
CA LEU A 195 20.17 2.63 14.02
C LEU A 195 20.33 2.72 12.50
N ASP A 196 21.45 2.22 11.98
CA ASP A 196 21.79 2.24 10.56
C ASP A 196 21.13 1.09 9.78
N PHE A 197 20.87 -0.05 10.40
CA PHE A 197 20.09 -1.14 9.81
C PHE A 197 18.65 -0.75 9.50
N PHE A 198 18.01 0.02 10.40
CA PHE A 198 16.62 0.47 10.24
C PHE A 198 16.39 1.28 8.97
N ILE A 199 17.41 1.98 8.46
CA ILE A 199 17.31 2.74 7.21
C ILE A 199 17.96 2.04 6.01
N THR A 200 19.11 1.38 6.22
CA THR A 200 19.85 0.73 5.13
C THR A 200 19.00 -0.35 4.48
N GLN A 201 18.36 -1.21 5.26
CA GLN A 201 17.56 -2.30 4.71
C GLN A 201 16.37 -1.78 3.86
N PRO A 202 15.49 -0.87 4.33
CA PRO A 202 14.44 -0.28 3.49
C PRO A 202 14.95 0.44 2.24
N VAL A 203 16.10 1.12 2.30
CA VAL A 203 16.70 1.77 1.13
C VAL A 203 17.09 0.73 0.08
N LEU A 204 17.79 -0.34 0.49
CA LEU A 204 18.16 -1.43 -0.42
C LEU A 204 16.93 -2.12 -1.02
N GLN A 205 15.87 -2.30 -0.22
CA GLN A 205 14.60 -2.87 -0.68
C GLN A 205 13.90 -1.96 -1.70
N ALA A 206 13.83 -0.65 -1.46
CA ALA A 206 13.25 0.31 -2.40
C ALA A 206 14.00 0.32 -3.74
N LEU A 207 15.33 0.27 -3.71
CA LEU A 207 16.17 0.16 -4.92
C LEU A 207 15.90 -1.17 -5.65
N CYS A 208 15.75 -2.28 -4.92
CA CYS A 208 15.37 -3.57 -5.50
C CYS A 208 13.98 -3.57 -6.17
N LEU A 209 13.12 -2.60 -5.82
CA LEU A 209 11.81 -2.35 -6.44
C LEU A 209 11.89 -1.29 -7.56
N ARG A 210 13.09 -0.88 -7.98
CA ARG A 210 13.36 0.18 -8.97
C ARG A 210 12.88 1.58 -8.51
N ASN A 211 12.62 1.77 -7.22
CA ASN A 211 12.06 3.01 -6.69
C ASN A 211 13.15 3.88 -6.03
N ILE A 212 13.99 4.49 -6.88
CA ILE A 212 15.11 5.33 -6.42
C ILE A 212 14.65 6.61 -5.71
N GLU A 213 13.49 7.16 -6.09
CA GLU A 213 12.91 8.35 -5.48
C GLU A 213 12.52 8.07 -4.03
N VAL A 214 11.77 6.98 -3.77
CA VAL A 214 11.44 6.56 -2.41
C VAL A 214 12.68 6.25 -1.58
N ALA A 215 13.69 5.61 -2.17
CA ALA A 215 14.95 5.31 -1.49
C ALA A 215 15.66 6.59 -1.00
N ASN A 216 15.81 7.58 -1.89
CA ASN A 216 16.41 8.88 -1.58
C ASN A 216 15.59 9.64 -0.52
N ASP A 217 14.28 9.81 -0.75
CA ASP A 217 13.40 10.56 0.17
C ASP A 217 13.35 9.93 1.57
N CYS A 218 13.31 8.60 1.63
CA CYS A 218 13.34 7.85 2.88
C CYS A 218 14.63 8.09 3.64
N PHE A 219 15.78 7.92 2.98
CA PHE A 219 17.09 8.16 3.59
C PHE A 219 17.22 9.60 4.10
N GLN A 220 16.94 10.57 3.24
CA GLN A 220 17.02 12.00 3.59
C GLN A 220 16.11 12.36 4.75
N LYS A 221 14.87 11.85 4.76
CA LYS A 221 13.96 12.12 5.86
C LYS A 221 14.44 11.47 7.16
N TYR A 222 14.86 10.22 7.12
CA TYR A 222 15.34 9.48 8.29
C TYR A 222 16.52 10.20 8.95
N VAL A 223 17.60 10.47 8.20
CA VAL A 223 18.80 11.11 8.75
C VAL A 223 18.54 12.54 9.24
N ALA A 224 17.59 13.26 8.65
CA ALA A 224 17.24 14.61 9.06
C ALA A 224 16.40 14.68 10.34
N THR A 225 15.60 13.65 10.62
CA THR A 225 14.65 13.67 11.75
C THR A 225 15.01 12.73 12.90
N HIS A 226 15.93 11.77 12.70
CA HIS A 226 16.29 10.82 13.73
C HIS A 226 17.20 11.47 14.80
N PRO A 227 16.81 11.52 16.09
CA PRO A 227 17.53 12.28 17.12
C PRO A 227 18.93 11.71 17.44
N GLN A 228 19.14 10.41 17.23
CA GLN A 228 20.41 9.74 17.48
C GLN A 228 21.38 9.73 16.28
N VAL A 229 20.97 10.22 15.11
CA VAL A 229 21.87 10.28 13.94
C VAL A 229 22.84 11.45 14.11
N GLN A 230 24.14 11.12 14.22
CA GLN A 230 25.20 12.09 14.40
C GLN A 230 26.09 12.18 13.15
N ARG A 231 26.41 13.40 12.74
CA ARG A 231 27.32 13.70 11.62
C ARG A 231 28.38 14.73 12.01
N SER A 232 29.59 14.57 11.48
CA SER A 232 30.68 15.55 11.54
C SER A 232 30.90 16.10 10.13
N GLY A 233 30.37 17.29 9.86
CA GLY A 233 30.29 17.81 8.49
C GLY A 233 29.40 16.91 7.62
N SER A 234 29.95 16.40 6.51
CA SER A 234 29.26 15.51 5.58
C SER A 234 29.35 14.02 5.92
N VAL A 235 30.08 13.65 6.98
CA VAL A 235 30.38 12.24 7.31
C VAL A 235 29.58 11.80 8.55
N PHE A 236 28.86 10.70 8.43
CA PHE A 236 28.18 10.04 9.56
C PHE A 236 29.19 9.28 10.43
N ARG A 237 28.91 9.16 11.73
CA ARG A 237 29.76 8.35 12.63
C ARG A 237 29.63 6.84 12.37
N LEU A 238 28.53 6.41 11.75
CA LEU A 238 28.24 5.02 11.45
C LEU A 238 28.66 4.67 10.00
N PRO A 239 29.58 3.70 9.80
CA PRO A 239 30.04 3.32 8.47
C PRO A 239 28.91 2.90 7.52
N LEU A 240 27.89 2.18 8.00
CA LEU A 240 26.80 1.70 7.15
C LEU A 240 25.89 2.84 6.64
N LEU A 241 25.73 3.92 7.41
CA LEU A 241 25.07 5.15 6.93
C LEU A 241 25.89 5.84 5.84
N ASN A 242 27.20 5.93 6.01
CA ASN A 242 28.08 6.49 4.97
C ASN A 242 28.01 5.65 3.69
N PHE A 243 28.01 4.32 3.82
CA PHE A 243 27.79 3.42 2.69
C PHE A 243 26.46 3.72 1.99
N THR A 244 25.36 3.78 2.73
CA THR A 244 24.02 3.98 2.16
C THR A 244 23.89 5.33 1.46
N PHE A 245 24.44 6.40 2.05
CA PHE A 245 24.54 7.71 1.42
C PHE A 245 25.32 7.64 0.11
N MET A 246 26.54 7.10 0.13
CA MET A 246 27.40 7.02 -1.05
C MET A 246 26.83 6.09 -2.13
N LEU A 247 26.12 5.04 -1.75
CA LEU A 247 25.40 4.15 -2.65
C LEU A 247 24.34 4.95 -3.43
N LEU A 248 23.50 5.72 -2.75
CA LEU A 248 22.49 6.57 -3.38
C LEU A 248 23.12 7.59 -4.33
N GLU A 249 24.21 8.25 -3.92
CA GLU A 249 24.96 9.16 -4.79
C GLU A 249 25.52 8.47 -6.04
N SER A 250 26.08 7.26 -5.89
CA SER A 250 26.63 6.49 -7.02
C SER A 250 25.55 6.12 -8.06
N LEU A 251 24.33 5.82 -7.59
CA LEU A 251 23.17 5.51 -8.43
C LEU A 251 22.64 6.75 -9.14
N ASN A 252 22.53 7.88 -8.43
CA ASN A 252 22.11 9.16 -9.01
C ASN A 252 23.09 9.63 -10.11
N MET A 253 24.40 9.43 -9.90
CA MET A 253 25.45 9.77 -10.88
C MET A 253 25.70 8.69 -11.93
N ARG A 254 25.07 7.52 -11.82
CA ARG A 254 25.29 6.33 -12.68
C ARG A 254 26.77 5.91 -12.79
N ARG A 255 27.51 5.97 -11.68
CA ARG A 255 28.94 5.65 -11.62
C ARG A 255 29.17 4.20 -11.19
N LYS A 256 29.24 3.28 -12.15
CA LYS A 256 29.47 1.84 -11.90
C LYS A 256 30.73 1.57 -11.07
N ASP A 257 31.86 2.13 -11.45
CA ASP A 257 33.13 1.89 -10.74
C ASP A 257 33.04 2.31 -9.27
N SER A 258 32.31 3.42 -8.99
CA SER A 258 32.06 3.88 -7.63
C SER A 258 31.21 2.88 -6.85
N PHE A 259 30.19 2.29 -7.46
CA PHE A 259 29.37 1.26 -6.83
C PHE A 259 30.19 0.02 -6.44
N GLU A 260 31.01 -0.52 -7.34
CA GLU A 260 31.83 -1.70 -7.07
C GLU A 260 32.88 -1.42 -5.98
N VAL A 261 33.57 -0.28 -6.06
CA VAL A 261 34.53 0.14 -5.03
C VAL A 261 33.87 0.33 -3.67
N LEU A 262 32.67 0.92 -3.61
CA LEU A 262 31.94 1.11 -2.35
C LEU A 262 31.63 -0.22 -1.65
N ILE A 263 31.20 -1.23 -2.40
CA ILE A 263 30.90 -2.56 -1.84
C ILE A 263 32.16 -3.18 -1.22
N GLU A 264 33.30 -3.12 -1.92
CA GLU A 264 34.56 -3.66 -1.41
C GLU A 264 35.06 -2.91 -0.15
N GLN A 265 34.99 -1.58 -0.15
CA GLN A 265 35.47 -0.75 0.97
C GLN A 265 34.61 -0.93 2.24
N TYR A 266 33.30 -1.10 2.10
CA TYR A 266 32.37 -1.23 3.22
C TYR A 266 32.03 -2.68 3.57
N LYS A 267 32.74 -3.65 2.99
CA LYS A 267 32.51 -5.08 3.20
C LYS A 267 32.33 -5.49 4.68
N PRO A 268 33.16 -5.03 5.66
CA PRO A 268 32.94 -5.38 7.06
C PRO A 268 31.60 -4.92 7.64
N ALA A 269 31.09 -3.76 7.19
CA ALA A 269 29.78 -3.25 7.62
C ALA A 269 28.62 -3.96 6.90
N LEU A 270 28.85 -4.45 5.68
CA LEU A 270 27.84 -5.15 4.88
C LEU A 270 27.66 -6.61 5.29
N GLU A 271 28.72 -7.29 5.71
CA GLU A 271 28.69 -8.71 6.09
C GLU A 271 27.94 -8.98 7.40
N VAL A 272 27.57 -7.93 8.15
CA VAL A 272 26.76 -8.05 9.37
C VAL A 272 25.34 -8.57 9.06
N ASP A 273 24.76 -8.22 7.91
CA ASP A 273 23.49 -8.79 7.43
C ASP A 273 23.69 -9.48 6.07
N PRO A 274 23.67 -10.82 6.03
CA PRO A 274 23.84 -11.59 4.79
C PRO A 274 22.84 -11.23 3.68
N SER A 275 21.66 -10.67 4.01
CA SER A 275 20.65 -10.28 3.03
C SER A 275 21.10 -9.09 2.16
N PHE A 276 22.01 -8.24 2.64
CA PHE A 276 22.50 -7.10 1.90
C PHE A 276 23.22 -7.50 0.62
N LYS A 277 23.94 -8.64 0.64
CA LYS A 277 24.61 -9.16 -0.54
C LYS A 277 23.61 -9.41 -1.68
N SER A 278 22.51 -10.11 -1.41
CA SER A 278 21.49 -10.40 -2.43
C SER A 278 20.81 -9.13 -2.95
N TYR A 279 20.57 -8.14 -2.08
CA TYR A 279 20.04 -6.84 -2.52
C TYR A 279 21.04 -6.11 -3.42
N LEU A 280 22.32 -6.04 -3.04
CA LEU A 280 23.35 -5.34 -3.80
C LEU A 280 23.63 -6.01 -5.15
N GLU A 281 23.62 -7.33 -5.23
CA GLU A 281 23.71 -8.05 -6.52
C GLU A 281 22.53 -7.70 -7.44
N LYS A 282 21.32 -7.63 -6.89
CA LYS A 282 20.12 -7.22 -7.64
C LYS A 282 20.21 -5.75 -8.06
N ILE A 283 20.65 -4.84 -7.18
CA ILE A 283 20.85 -3.42 -7.51
C ILE A 283 21.90 -3.25 -8.60
N GLY A 284 23.03 -3.95 -8.51
CA GLY A 284 24.09 -3.94 -9.52
C GLY A 284 23.56 -4.37 -10.90
N ASN A 285 22.72 -5.41 -10.92
CA ASN A 285 22.07 -5.85 -12.15
C ASN A 285 21.04 -4.83 -12.68
N LEU A 286 20.21 -4.26 -11.81
CA LEU A 286 19.12 -3.36 -12.19
C LEU A 286 19.58 -2.00 -12.71
N TYR A 287 20.67 -1.46 -12.15
CA TYR A 287 21.10 -0.08 -12.39
C TYR A 287 22.43 0.04 -13.17
N PHE A 288 23.24 -1.01 -13.23
CA PHE A 288 24.57 -1.00 -13.86
C PHE A 288 24.82 -2.18 -14.81
N ASP A 289 23.80 -3.00 -15.08
CA ASP A 289 23.87 -4.20 -15.92
C ASP A 289 24.98 -5.18 -15.49
N ILE A 290 25.32 -5.21 -14.20
CA ILE A 290 26.29 -6.14 -13.65
C ILE A 290 25.66 -7.54 -13.66
N PRO A 291 26.29 -8.57 -14.26
CA PRO A 291 25.75 -9.92 -14.28
C PRO A 291 25.67 -10.48 -12.86
N SER A 292 24.46 -10.89 -12.44
CA SER A 292 24.32 -11.64 -11.20
C SER A 292 25.04 -12.99 -11.34
N ARG A 293 25.92 -13.32 -10.39
CA ARG A 293 26.57 -14.63 -10.35
C ARG A 293 25.47 -15.65 -10.05
N ARG A 294 24.98 -16.36 -11.07
CA ARG A 294 23.85 -17.32 -10.96
C ARG A 294 23.99 -18.18 -9.70
N GLU A 295 23.04 -18.07 -8.78
CA GLU A 295 22.89 -19.05 -7.71
C GLU A 295 22.45 -20.39 -8.32
N GLN A 296 23.40 -21.29 -8.52
CA GLN A 296 23.08 -22.71 -8.52
C GLN A 296 22.71 -23.06 -7.07
N GLY A 297 21.41 -23.25 -6.79
CA GLY A 297 20.96 -23.92 -5.54
C GLY A 297 20.18 -23.09 -4.51
N GLY A 298 19.54 -21.97 -4.87
CA GLY A 298 18.63 -21.28 -3.96
C GLY A 298 17.26 -21.99 -3.86
N GLY A 299 17.08 -22.84 -2.84
CA GLY A 299 15.81 -23.48 -2.52
C GLY A 299 14.66 -22.50 -2.26
N ILE A 300 13.43 -23.04 -2.21
CA ILE A 300 12.14 -22.33 -2.16
C ILE A 300 12.09 -21.21 -1.09
N LEU A 301 12.83 -21.33 0.03
CA LEU A 301 12.89 -20.33 1.10
C LEU A 301 13.61 -19.00 0.76
N GLY A 302 14.53 -18.98 -0.21
CA GLY A 302 15.26 -17.75 -0.60
C GLY A 302 14.40 -16.81 -1.45
N LYS A 303 13.54 -17.40 -2.30
CA LYS A 303 12.55 -16.65 -3.08
C LYS A 303 11.46 -16.07 -2.18
N GLU A 304 11.03 -16.81 -1.15
CA GLU A 304 10.04 -16.32 -0.18
C GLU A 304 10.54 -15.13 0.64
N LYS A 305 11.83 -15.01 1.01
CA LYS A 305 12.31 -13.79 1.71
C LYS A 305 12.35 -12.53 0.83
N ILE A 306 12.49 -12.68 -0.49
CA ILE A 306 12.44 -11.56 -1.44
C ILE A 306 10.98 -11.27 -1.86
N LEU A 307 10.09 -12.27 -1.80
CA LEU A 307 8.67 -12.18 -2.19
C LEU A 307 7.69 -11.94 -1.01
N LEU A 308 8.11 -12.14 0.24
CA LEU A 308 7.35 -11.77 1.45
C LEU A 308 7.57 -10.30 1.86
N LEU A 309 8.37 -9.55 1.10
CA LEU A 309 8.46 -8.09 1.21
C LEU A 309 7.31 -7.40 0.56
#